data_AF-A0A349IJY4-F1
#
_entry.id   AF-A0A349IJY4-F1
#
_cell.length_a   1.000
_cell.length_b   1.000
_cell.length_c   1.000
_cell.angle_alpha   90.00
_cell.angle_beta   90.00
_cell.angle_gamma   90.00
#
_symmetry.space_group_name_H-M   'P 1'
#
loop_
_entity.id
_entity.type
_entity.pdbx_description
1 polymer ?
#
loop_
_entity_poly.entity_id
_entity_poly.type
_entity_poly.pdbx_seq_one_letter_code
_entity_poly.pdbx_strand_id
1 'polypeptide(L)'
;DLKAKVITFGHDKNAEYTANFISYDRMARPTYTLFHNGEEVDTIHLGVTGEHNIYNSLAAIAVAQYLDVDLETIKTALSHFTGTDRRFQKKGTVKGFTIIDDYAHHPQEIAATIEAAKKYPHRKMWVAFQPHTYSRTAALLDDFAGALAQADEIVLADIYAAREKNTIGI
;
A
#
# COMPACT_ATOMS: atom_id res chain seq x y z
N ASP A 1 25.38 10.06 19.89
CA ASP A 1 24.82 8.72 19.60
C ASP A 1 23.84 8.30 20.68
N LEU A 2 22.55 8.33 20.37
CA LEU A 2 21.52 7.76 21.24
C LEU A 2 21.52 6.24 21.05
N LYS A 3 21.78 5.49 22.11
CA LYS A 3 21.58 4.02 22.12
C LYS A 3 20.08 3.77 22.10
N ALA A 4 19.56 3.38 20.94
CA ALA A 4 18.18 2.93 20.77
C ALA A 4 18.16 1.42 20.52
N LYS A 5 17.12 0.74 21.02
CA LYS A 5 16.82 -0.62 20.58
C LYS A 5 16.35 -0.52 19.14
N VAL A 6 17.01 -1.26 18.24
CA VAL A 6 16.61 -1.38 16.84
C VAL A 6 15.86 -2.70 16.71
N ILE A 7 14.67 -2.65 16.12
CA ILE A 7 13.88 -3.83 15.75
C ILE A 7 13.69 -3.80 14.24
N THR A 8 13.99 -4.90 13.56
CA THR A 8 13.97 -5.01 12.09
C THR A 8 12.79 -5.83 11.59
N PHE A 9 12.26 -5.47 10.42
CA PHE A 9 11.20 -6.22 9.74
C PHE A 9 11.40 -6.18 8.22
N GLY A 10 10.95 -7.22 7.51
CA GLY A 10 10.98 -7.22 6.04
C GLY A 10 11.00 -8.61 5.40
N HIS A 11 11.46 -8.66 4.16
CA HIS A 11 11.69 -9.92 3.42
C HIS A 11 13.06 -10.55 3.66
N ASP A 12 14.01 -9.79 4.19
CA ASP A 12 15.32 -10.34 4.55
C ASP A 12 15.13 -11.36 5.68
N LYS A 13 15.62 -12.59 5.48
CA LYS A 13 15.57 -13.65 6.49
C LYS A 13 16.36 -13.30 7.76
N ASN A 14 17.22 -12.29 7.68
CA ASN A 14 17.96 -11.77 8.82
C ASN A 14 17.19 -10.71 9.61
N ALA A 15 16.03 -10.25 9.13
CA ALA A 15 15.18 -9.36 9.91
C ALA A 15 14.53 -10.13 11.07
N GLU A 16 14.32 -9.45 12.20
CA GLU A 16 13.69 -10.05 13.38
C GLU A 16 12.26 -10.48 13.07
N TYR A 17 11.48 -9.68 12.33
CA TYR A 17 10.12 -10.00 11.93
C TYR A 17 10.01 -10.23 10.42
N THR A 18 9.51 -11.40 10.02
CA THR A 18 9.34 -11.76 8.60
C THR A 18 7.98 -12.42 8.34
N ALA A 19 7.56 -12.38 7.08
CA ALA A 19 6.32 -13.00 6.59
C ALA A 19 6.65 -14.10 5.56
N ASN A 20 6.18 -15.33 5.82
CA ASN A 20 6.36 -16.49 4.94
C ASN A 20 5.01 -17.13 4.59
N PHE A 21 5.01 -18.06 3.62
CA PHE A 21 3.82 -18.81 3.20
C PHE A 21 2.61 -17.92 2.84
N ILE A 22 2.88 -16.85 2.09
CA ILE A 22 1.89 -15.84 1.72
C ILE A 22 0.87 -16.44 0.73
N SER A 23 -0.41 -16.24 1.03
CA SER A 23 -1.54 -16.57 0.17
C SER A 23 -2.54 -15.40 0.14
N TYR A 24 -3.47 -15.41 -0.81
CA TYR A 24 -4.45 -14.33 -0.98
C TYR A 24 -5.86 -14.89 -1.10
N ASP A 25 -6.82 -14.20 -0.50
CA ASP A 25 -8.24 -14.53 -0.67
C ASP A 25 -8.82 -14.01 -2.00
N ARG A 26 -10.10 -14.28 -2.25
CA ARG A 26 -10.84 -13.82 -3.46
C ARG A 26 -10.90 -12.30 -3.64
N MET A 27 -10.60 -11.53 -2.58
CA MET A 27 -10.54 -10.07 -2.58
C MET A 27 -9.10 -9.56 -2.62
N ALA A 28 -8.11 -10.43 -2.86
CA ALA A 28 -6.67 -10.13 -2.86
C ALA A 28 -6.13 -9.66 -1.49
N ARG A 29 -6.79 -10.05 -0.39
CA ARG A 29 -6.29 -9.79 0.97
C ARG A 29 -5.29 -10.88 1.36
N PRO A 30 -4.10 -10.52 1.86
CA PRO A 30 -3.05 -11.48 2.17
C PRO A 30 -3.32 -12.21 3.50
N THR A 31 -2.90 -13.47 3.53
CA THR A 31 -2.69 -14.29 4.73
C THR A 31 -1.26 -14.79 4.69
N TYR A 32 -0.55 -14.74 5.82
CA TYR A 32 0.84 -15.19 5.89
C TYR A 32 1.16 -15.78 7.27
N THR A 33 2.21 -16.58 7.35
CA THR A 33 2.78 -17.05 8.62
C THR A 33 3.81 -16.04 9.11
N LEU A 34 3.60 -15.50 10.31
CA LEU A 34 4.51 -14.62 11.02
C LEU A 34 5.68 -15.42 11.58
N PHE A 35 6.89 -14.91 11.38
CA PHE A 35 8.10 -15.42 11.99
C PHE A 35 8.75 -14.34 12.85
N HIS A 36 9.29 -14.73 14.01
CA HIS A 36 10.11 -13.88 14.88
C HIS A 36 11.44 -14.58 15.15
N ASN A 37 12.56 -13.93 14.79
CA ASN A 37 13.91 -14.50 14.85
C ASN A 37 14.05 -15.87 14.15
N GLY A 38 13.34 -16.04 13.03
CA GLY A 38 13.37 -17.28 12.25
C GLY A 38 12.49 -18.41 12.79
N GLU A 39 11.79 -18.21 13.90
CA GLU A 39 10.82 -19.17 14.45
C GLU A 39 9.41 -18.82 14.03
N GLU A 40 8.62 -19.84 13.68
CA GLU A 40 7.20 -19.69 13.36
C GLU A 40 6.41 -19.29 14.61
N VAL A 41 5.63 -18.21 14.50
CA VAL A 41 4.85 -17.68 15.61
C VAL A 41 3.37 -18.03 15.44
N ASP A 42 2.74 -17.56 14.37
CA ASP A 42 1.29 -17.73 14.12
C ASP A 42 0.92 -17.34 12.68
N THR A 43 -0.33 -17.56 12.28
CA THR A 43 -0.92 -17.08 11.03
C THR A 43 -1.58 -15.71 11.22
N ILE A 44 -1.29 -14.78 10.30
CA ILE A 44 -1.83 -13.43 10.26
C ILE A 44 -2.73 -13.28 9.03
N HIS A 45 -3.94 -12.74 9.25
CA HIS A 45 -4.87 -12.35 8.20
C HIS A 45 -5.01 -10.84 8.17
N LEU A 46 -4.84 -10.22 7.00
CA LEU A 46 -5.04 -8.77 6.85
C LEU A 46 -6.43 -8.45 6.29
N GLY A 47 -7.06 -7.41 6.84
CA GLY A 47 -8.33 -6.88 6.34
C GLY A 47 -8.19 -6.05 5.05
N VAL A 48 -6.96 -5.69 4.67
CA VAL A 48 -6.61 -4.84 3.51
C VAL A 48 -5.80 -5.59 2.46
N THR A 49 -5.81 -5.11 1.21
CA THR A 49 -5.08 -5.72 0.09
C THR A 49 -3.68 -5.16 -0.07
N GLY A 50 -2.84 -5.83 -0.88
CA GLY A 50 -1.53 -5.32 -1.29
C GLY A 50 -0.34 -5.85 -0.48
N GLU A 51 0.77 -6.14 -1.17
CA GLU A 51 2.00 -6.67 -0.56
C GLU A 51 2.66 -5.68 0.39
N HIS A 52 2.59 -4.38 0.10
CA HIS A 52 3.12 -3.36 1.00
C HIS A 52 2.47 -3.41 2.40
N ASN A 53 1.19 -3.82 2.47
CA ASN A 53 0.49 -3.96 3.74
C ASN A 53 0.96 -5.16 4.57
N ILE A 54 1.62 -6.16 3.95
CA ILE A 54 2.31 -7.21 4.69
C ILE A 54 3.44 -6.59 5.51
N TYR A 55 4.31 -5.78 4.91
CA TYR A 55 5.40 -5.13 5.67
C TYR A 55 4.90 -4.08 6.65
N ASN A 56 3.87 -3.30 6.30
CA ASN A 56 3.24 -2.39 7.25
C ASN A 56 2.70 -3.15 8.47
N SER A 57 2.11 -4.33 8.24
CA SER A 57 1.63 -5.18 9.34
C SER A 57 2.77 -5.73 10.19
N LEU A 58 3.92 -6.12 9.59
CA LEU A 58 5.10 -6.55 10.37
C LEU A 58 5.63 -5.42 11.26
N ALA A 59 5.70 -4.19 10.73
CA ALA A 59 6.08 -3.02 11.53
C ALA A 59 5.11 -2.78 12.71
N ALA A 60 3.80 -2.88 12.45
CA ALA A 60 2.77 -2.72 13.48
C ALA A 60 2.85 -3.83 14.55
N ILE A 61 3.06 -5.09 14.14
CA ILE A 61 3.24 -6.24 15.03
C ILE A 61 4.47 -6.04 15.92
N ALA A 62 5.61 -5.66 15.34
CA ALA A 62 6.86 -5.44 16.07
C ALA A 62 6.70 -4.39 17.17
N VAL A 63 6.04 -3.26 16.86
CA VAL A 63 5.76 -2.21 17.85
C VAL A 63 4.77 -2.69 18.91
N ALA A 64 3.69 -3.37 18.51
CA ALA A 64 2.67 -3.83 19.45
C ALA A 64 3.20 -4.88 20.43
N GLN A 65 3.99 -5.84 19.95
CA GLN A 65 4.66 -6.82 20.82
C GLN A 65 5.72 -6.18 21.72
N TYR A 66 6.45 -5.16 21.23
CA TYR A 66 7.38 -4.41 22.07
C TYR A 66 6.66 -3.66 23.22
N LEU A 67 5.39 -3.35 23.05
CA LEU A 67 4.52 -2.74 24.06
C LEU A 67 3.67 -3.76 24.83
N ASP A 68 4.02 -5.05 24.76
CA ASP A 68 3.35 -6.16 25.45
C ASP A 68 1.85 -6.32 25.11
N VAL A 69 1.42 -5.89 23.92
CA VAL A 69 0.08 -6.21 23.41
C VAL A 69 0.04 -7.68 23.00
N ASP A 70 -0.97 -8.41 23.48
CA ASP A 70 -1.11 -9.83 23.18
C ASP A 70 -1.38 -10.09 21.69
N LEU A 71 -0.92 -11.25 21.21
CA LEU A 71 -0.94 -11.58 19.78
C LEU A 71 -2.37 -11.73 19.23
N GLU A 72 -3.32 -12.21 20.03
CA GLU A 72 -4.71 -12.38 19.61
C GLU A 72 -5.40 -11.03 19.39
N THR A 73 -5.14 -10.04 20.25
CA THR A 73 -5.58 -8.66 20.04
C THR A 73 -5.01 -8.07 18.75
N ILE A 74 -3.72 -8.29 18.48
CA ILE A 74 -3.06 -7.81 17.24
C ILE A 74 -3.70 -8.46 16.00
N LYS A 75 -3.85 -9.79 15.99
CA LYS A 75 -4.48 -10.54 14.89
C LYS A 75 -5.91 -10.07 14.62
N THR A 76 -6.69 -9.87 15.68
CA THR A 76 -8.06 -9.36 15.59
C THR A 76 -8.09 -7.96 15.00
N ALA A 77 -7.20 -7.05 15.43
CA ALA A 77 -7.13 -5.70 14.90
C ALA A 77 -6.73 -5.68 13.41
N LEU A 78 -5.71 -6.45 13.02
CA LEU A 78 -5.22 -6.51 11.64
C LEU A 78 -6.25 -7.09 10.67
N SER A 79 -7.02 -8.10 11.09
CA SER A 79 -8.06 -8.72 10.25
C SER A 79 -9.29 -7.82 10.08
N HIS A 80 -9.61 -7.00 11.08
CA HIS A 80 -10.70 -6.03 11.02
C HIS A 80 -10.30 -4.66 10.48
N PHE A 81 -9.00 -4.38 10.30
CA PHE A 81 -8.54 -3.13 9.72
C PHE A 81 -9.06 -2.99 8.29
N THR A 82 -9.85 -1.94 8.05
CA THR A 82 -10.50 -1.67 6.76
C THR A 82 -9.69 -0.71 5.88
N GLY A 83 -8.46 -0.39 6.28
CA GLY A 83 -7.63 0.62 5.64
C GLY A 83 -7.74 1.97 6.31
N THR A 84 -7.03 2.93 5.74
CA THR A 84 -7.20 4.35 6.05
C THR A 84 -8.01 5.00 4.94
N ASP A 85 -8.67 6.12 5.24
CA ASP A 85 -9.36 6.88 4.20
C ASP A 85 -8.40 7.16 3.04
N ARG A 86 -8.89 6.91 1.82
CA ARG A 86 -8.13 7.11 0.58
C ARG A 86 -6.89 6.21 0.45
N ARG A 87 -6.87 4.99 1.01
CA ARG A 87 -5.88 3.96 0.66
C ARG A 87 -6.60 2.73 0.11
N PHE A 88 -6.59 2.58 -1.20
CA PHE A 88 -7.30 1.57 -2.00
C PHE A 88 -8.77 1.42 -1.58
N GLN A 89 -9.43 2.54 -1.29
CA GLN A 89 -10.75 2.56 -0.67
C GLN A 89 -11.84 2.38 -1.72
N LYS A 90 -12.63 1.31 -1.62
CA LYS A 90 -13.83 1.16 -2.45
C LYS A 90 -14.89 2.18 -2.03
N LYS A 91 -15.17 3.17 -2.89
CA LYS A 91 -16.22 4.17 -2.68
C LYS A 91 -17.61 3.66 -3.05
N GLY A 92 -17.68 2.65 -3.91
CA GLY A 92 -18.94 2.03 -4.29
C GLY A 92 -18.91 1.49 -5.72
N THR A 93 -20.10 1.21 -6.24
CA THR A 93 -20.29 0.76 -7.62
C THR A 93 -21.38 1.62 -8.27
N VAL A 94 -21.12 2.14 -9.46
CA VAL A 94 -22.06 2.99 -10.21
C VAL A 94 -22.05 2.59 -11.67
N LYS A 95 -23.23 2.29 -12.24
CA LYS A 95 -23.39 1.91 -13.66
C LYS A 95 -22.40 0.80 -14.12
N GLY A 96 -22.08 -0.15 -13.24
CA GLY A 96 -21.14 -1.24 -13.51
C GLY A 96 -19.65 -0.91 -13.28
N PHE A 97 -19.30 0.32 -12.94
CA PHE A 97 -17.95 0.71 -12.53
C PHE A 97 -17.76 0.52 -11.04
N THR A 98 -16.67 -0.12 -10.63
CA THR A 98 -16.21 -0.07 -9.23
C THR A 98 -15.32 1.15 -9.07
N ILE A 99 -15.63 2.01 -8.09
CA ILE A 99 -14.85 3.21 -7.81
C ILE A 99 -13.92 2.92 -6.63
N ILE A 100 -12.62 3.04 -6.89
CA ILE A 100 -11.55 2.94 -5.89
C ILE A 100 -10.90 4.33 -5.77
N ASP A 101 -10.71 4.81 -4.54
CA ASP A 101 -10.04 6.06 -4.21
C ASP A 101 -8.71 5.76 -3.49
N ASP A 102 -7.62 6.38 -3.96
CA ASP A 102 -6.28 6.20 -3.42
C ASP A 102 -5.51 7.52 -3.37
N TYR A 103 -4.71 7.71 -2.32
CA TYR A 103 -3.92 8.92 -2.03
C TYR A 103 -2.52 8.88 -2.65
N ALA A 104 -2.18 7.80 -3.36
CA ALA A 104 -0.90 7.67 -4.05
C ALA A 104 -0.61 8.89 -4.91
N HIS A 105 0.52 9.53 -4.63
CA HIS A 105 0.99 10.71 -5.34
C HIS A 105 2.48 10.61 -5.69
N HIS A 106 3.16 9.56 -5.22
CA HIS A 106 4.49 9.17 -5.67
C HIS A 106 4.41 8.03 -6.70
N PRO A 107 5.28 7.99 -7.74
CA PRO A 107 5.22 6.96 -8.78
C PRO A 107 5.21 5.52 -8.25
N GLN A 108 6.01 5.21 -7.24
CA GLN A 108 6.03 3.89 -6.61
C GLN A 108 4.71 3.52 -5.93
N GLU A 109 4.04 4.49 -5.29
CA GLU A 109 2.73 4.26 -4.69
C GLU A 109 1.68 4.03 -5.77
N ILE A 110 1.73 4.80 -6.86
CA ILE A 110 0.81 4.68 -8.00
C ILE A 110 0.94 3.31 -8.64
N ALA A 111 2.18 2.86 -8.89
CA ALA A 111 2.44 1.53 -9.42
C ALA A 111 1.90 0.43 -8.50
N ALA A 112 2.12 0.56 -7.18
CA ALA A 112 1.58 -0.40 -6.21
C ALA A 112 0.03 -0.42 -6.19
N THR A 113 -0.61 0.74 -6.31
CA THR A 113 -2.08 0.87 -6.42
C THR A 113 -2.60 0.21 -7.70
N ILE A 114 -1.94 0.42 -8.84
CA ILE A 114 -2.32 -0.19 -10.11
C ILE A 114 -2.13 -1.72 -10.06
N GLU A 115 -1.03 -2.21 -9.49
CA GLU A 115 -0.82 -3.65 -9.30
C GLU A 115 -1.87 -4.30 -8.38
N ALA A 116 -2.30 -3.61 -7.33
CA ALA A 116 -3.41 -4.06 -6.49
C ALA A 116 -4.73 -4.09 -7.28
N ALA A 117 -4.98 -3.07 -8.12
CA ALA A 117 -6.16 -3.01 -8.97
C ALA A 117 -6.20 -4.12 -10.02
N LYS A 118 -5.06 -4.50 -10.60
CA LYS A 118 -4.95 -5.65 -11.52
C LYS A 118 -5.44 -6.96 -10.91
N LYS A 119 -5.25 -7.15 -9.59
CA LYS A 119 -5.71 -8.32 -8.83
C LYS A 119 -7.19 -8.25 -8.42
N TYR A 120 -7.83 -7.08 -8.55
CA TYR A 120 -9.24 -6.88 -8.23
C TYR A 120 -10.14 -7.31 -9.40
N PRO A 121 -11.36 -7.84 -9.21
CA PRO A 121 -12.22 -8.21 -10.34
C PRO A 121 -12.66 -7.00 -11.19
N HIS A 122 -12.19 -6.91 -12.44
CA HIS A 122 -12.59 -5.91 -13.43
C HIS A 122 -12.35 -6.42 -14.86
N ARG A 123 -12.91 -5.70 -15.86
CA ARG A 123 -12.67 -5.95 -17.29
C ARG A 123 -11.67 -4.98 -17.91
N LYS A 124 -11.69 -3.73 -17.47
CA LYS A 124 -10.87 -2.63 -17.96
C LYS A 124 -10.60 -1.66 -16.80
N MET A 125 -9.36 -1.22 -16.66
CA MET A 125 -8.89 -0.35 -15.59
C MET A 125 -8.69 1.06 -16.11
N TRP A 126 -9.41 2.00 -15.51
CA TRP A 126 -9.28 3.43 -15.76
C TRP A 126 -8.59 4.07 -14.57
N VAL A 127 -7.56 4.87 -14.82
CA VAL A 127 -6.89 5.67 -13.78
C VAL A 127 -7.18 7.14 -14.02
N ALA A 128 -7.88 7.77 -13.08
CA ALA A 128 -8.04 9.22 -13.04
C ALA A 128 -6.99 9.77 -12.06
N PHE A 129 -5.99 10.48 -12.58
CA PHE A 129 -4.84 10.95 -11.80
C PHE A 129 -4.75 12.47 -11.80
N GLN A 130 -4.54 13.05 -10.62
CA GLN A 130 -4.22 14.45 -10.43
C GLN A 130 -2.78 14.56 -9.89
N PRO A 131 -1.82 15.05 -10.67
CA PRO A 131 -0.47 15.28 -10.18
C PRO A 131 -0.47 16.32 -9.06
N HIS A 132 0.42 16.15 -8.08
CA HIS A 132 0.57 17.06 -6.96
C HIS A 132 1.92 17.77 -7.05
N THR A 133 1.89 19.11 -7.12
CA THR A 133 2.98 20.09 -7.33
C THR A 133 3.71 20.00 -8.68
N TYR A 134 4.09 21.15 -9.24
CA TYR A 134 4.84 21.22 -10.49
C TYR A 134 6.27 20.70 -10.30
N SER A 135 6.91 21.05 -9.19
CA SER A 135 8.27 20.61 -8.87
C SER A 135 8.42 19.09 -8.88
N ARG A 136 7.46 18.38 -8.27
CA ARG A 136 7.45 16.91 -8.20
C ARG A 136 7.14 16.29 -9.55
N THR A 137 6.14 16.80 -10.26
CA THR A 137 5.81 16.31 -11.60
C THR A 137 7.00 16.44 -12.55
N ALA A 138 7.72 17.56 -12.51
CA ALA A 138 8.91 17.76 -13.32
C ALA A 138 10.05 16.79 -12.94
N ALA A 139 10.32 16.65 -11.65
CA ALA A 139 11.43 15.84 -11.16
C ALA A 139 11.25 14.34 -11.43
N LEU A 140 10.01 13.86 -11.48
CA LEU A 140 9.66 12.44 -11.58
C LEU A 140 8.84 12.13 -12.84
N LEU A 141 8.94 12.96 -13.88
CA LEU A 141 8.05 12.89 -15.04
C LEU A 141 8.05 11.51 -15.72
N ASP A 142 9.24 10.97 -15.98
CA ASP A 142 9.41 9.66 -16.62
C ASP A 142 8.90 8.52 -15.71
N ASP A 143 9.11 8.62 -14.40
CA ASP A 143 8.62 7.64 -13.44
C ASP A 143 7.09 7.67 -13.35
N PHE A 144 6.47 8.84 -13.39
CA PHE A 144 5.01 8.97 -13.47
C PHE A 144 4.48 8.36 -14.77
N ALA A 145 5.12 8.65 -15.90
CA ALA A 145 4.73 8.08 -17.19
C ALA A 145 4.80 6.54 -17.15
N GLY A 146 5.90 5.98 -16.62
CA GLY A 146 6.07 4.53 -16.48
C GLY A 146 5.07 3.88 -15.52
N ALA A 147 4.77 4.52 -14.39
CA ALA A 147 3.78 4.03 -13.44
C ALA A 147 2.36 4.02 -14.04
N LEU A 148 1.95 5.14 -14.66
CA LEU A 148 0.59 5.31 -15.19
C LEU A 148 0.33 4.50 -16.46
N ALA A 149 1.35 4.28 -17.30
CA ALA A 149 1.24 3.51 -18.55
C ALA A 149 0.80 2.04 -18.35
N GLN A 150 0.75 1.56 -17.11
CA GLN A 150 0.26 0.24 -16.74
C GLN A 150 -1.28 0.15 -16.69
N ALA A 151 -1.99 1.28 -16.81
CA ALA A 151 -3.44 1.35 -16.90
C ALA A 151 -3.93 1.15 -18.34
N ASP A 152 -5.16 0.65 -18.52
CA ASP A 152 -5.75 0.53 -19.86
C ASP A 152 -6.16 1.91 -20.41
N GLU A 153 -6.62 2.81 -19.55
CA GLU A 153 -7.00 4.19 -19.88
C GLU A 153 -6.57 5.12 -18.77
N ILE A 154 -6.12 6.32 -19.15
CA ILE A 154 -5.64 7.34 -18.24
C ILE A 154 -6.42 8.64 -18.49
N VAL A 155 -6.96 9.22 -17.43
CA VAL A 155 -7.51 10.57 -17.40
C VAL A 155 -6.62 11.42 -16.51
N LEU A 156 -5.93 12.39 -17.10
CA LEU A 156 -5.09 13.32 -16.36
C LEU A 156 -5.87 14.61 -16.08
N ALA A 157 -5.92 14.99 -14.80
CA ALA A 157 -6.38 16.31 -14.38
C ALA A 157 -5.22 17.30 -14.36
N ASP A 158 -5.54 18.60 -14.29
CA ASP A 158 -4.55 19.65 -14.09
C ASP A 158 -3.73 19.42 -12.81
N ILE A 159 -2.46 19.84 -12.85
CA ILE A 159 -1.54 19.73 -11.70
C ILE A 159 -2.10 20.55 -10.53
N TYR A 160 -2.29 19.89 -9.39
CA TYR A 160 -2.62 20.56 -8.13
C TYR A 160 -1.38 21.27 -7.58
N ALA A 161 -1.34 22.60 -7.72
CA ALA A 161 -0.14 23.39 -7.44
C ALA A 161 0.30 23.40 -5.97
N ALA A 162 -0.58 23.12 -5.00
CA ALA A 162 -0.30 23.21 -3.56
C ALA A 162 0.48 24.47 -3.12
N ARG A 163 0.19 25.63 -3.75
CA ARG A 163 0.82 26.97 -3.59
C ARG A 163 2.04 27.27 -4.47
N GLU A 164 2.50 26.34 -5.30
CA GLU A 164 3.54 26.61 -6.28
C GLU A 164 3.04 27.50 -7.42
N LYS A 165 3.93 28.33 -7.97
CA LYS A 165 3.71 28.99 -9.25
C LYS A 165 4.33 28.13 -10.33
N ASN A 166 3.61 27.95 -11.44
CA ASN A 166 4.17 27.30 -12.61
C ASN A 166 5.23 28.20 -13.24
N THR A 167 6.49 27.95 -12.91
CA THR A 167 7.65 28.69 -13.42
C THR A 167 8.41 27.92 -14.49
N ILE A 168 8.04 26.65 -14.69
CA ILE A 168 8.74 25.69 -15.55
C ILE A 168 7.91 25.32 -16.80
N GLY A 169 6.66 25.76 -16.89
CA GLY A 169 5.83 25.66 -18.09
C GLY A 169 5.28 24.27 -18.39
N ILE A 170 5.04 23.46 -17.34
CA ILE A 170 4.43 22.12 -17.45
C ILE A 170 2.99 22.08 -16.96
#